data_AF-A0A932BF11-F1
#
_entry.id   AF-A0A932BF11-F1
#
_cell.length_a   1.000
_cell.length_b   1.000
_cell.length_c   1.000
_cell.angle_alpha   90.00
_cell.angle_beta   90.00
_cell.angle_gamma   90.00
#
_symmetry.space_group_name_H-M   'P 1'
#
loop_
_entity.id
_entity.type
_entity.pdbx_description
1 polymer ?
#
loop_
_entity_poly.entity_id
_entity_poly.type
_entity_poly.pdbx_seq_one_letter_code
_entity_poly.pdbx_strand_id
1 'polypeptide(L)'
;MATDESPHTLVERLGARLSDDLRGRLLREPDPGQRLGIIDEALCPPEPQLLDTSVLQNLDWVDRKLEGAEAGVNWDDDAVAELAARFGKDLADDLIDLGTLYKQFEHYGSYPWLVCNAAVDEANVLQNEKGERLRQLLSFLSGHQEDWHGDAYPGIAKGLLLSRRGQRVSPLILRALGVTTPEEIAEGNGPLSFLQDSGDRALVAQALLANIPAILTTDRRTFWSHRDKVRELGVEIFRPSELIDLYLPYWDAMEYEFARRRAESRR
;
A
#
# COMPACT_ATOMS: atom_id res chain seq x y z
N MET A 1 3.99 -26.51 -3.78
CA MET A 1 3.62 -27.73 -3.04
C MET A 1 3.38 -27.35 -1.59
N ALA A 2 2.12 -27.29 -1.14
CA ALA A 2 1.82 -27.07 0.28
C ALA A 2 2.26 -28.32 1.04
N THR A 3 3.22 -28.17 1.93
CA THR A 3 3.58 -29.22 2.90
C THR A 3 2.36 -29.49 3.77
N ASP A 4 1.95 -30.75 3.91
CA ASP A 4 0.86 -31.22 4.75
C ASP A 4 1.27 -31.14 6.24
N GLU A 5 1.51 -29.89 6.67
CA GLU A 5 1.95 -29.56 8.01
C GLU A 5 0.73 -29.53 8.93
N SER A 6 0.84 -30.19 10.09
CA SER A 6 -0.26 -30.20 11.05
C SER A 6 -0.56 -28.76 11.52
N PRO A 7 -1.84 -28.38 11.74
CA PRO A 7 -2.18 -27.06 12.25
C PRO A 7 -1.45 -26.70 13.55
N HIS A 8 -1.14 -27.70 14.39
CA HIS A 8 -0.38 -27.49 15.63
C HIS A 8 1.09 -27.12 15.37
N THR A 9 1.75 -27.79 14.43
CA THR A 9 3.14 -27.48 14.03
C THR A 9 3.23 -26.07 13.41
N LEU A 10 2.24 -25.70 12.60
CA LEU A 10 2.15 -24.36 12.02
C LEU A 10 2.02 -23.27 13.10
N VAL A 11 1.17 -23.49 14.11
CA VAL A 11 0.99 -22.56 15.24
C VAL A 11 2.28 -22.40 16.03
N GLU A 12 3.02 -23.47 16.30
CA GLU A 12 4.29 -23.40 17.02
C GLU A 12 5.35 -22.62 16.24
N ARG A 13 5.47 -22.87 14.93
CA ARG A 13 6.42 -22.17 14.05
C ARG A 13 6.11 -20.68 13.93
N LEU A 14 4.86 -20.31 13.66
CA LEU A 14 4.46 -18.91 13.53
C LEU A 14 4.54 -18.19 14.87
N GLY A 15 4.17 -18.86 15.96
CA GLY A 15 4.28 -18.31 17.31
C GLY A 15 5.72 -18.01 17.73
N ALA A 16 6.73 -18.66 17.15
CA ALA A 16 8.14 -18.37 17.39
C ALA A 16 8.63 -17.09 16.66
N ARG A 17 7.87 -16.58 15.68
CA ARG A 17 8.18 -15.35 14.95
C ARG A 17 7.60 -14.10 15.60
N LEU A 18 6.61 -14.27 16.48
CA LEU A 18 5.99 -13.16 17.21
C LEU A 18 6.90 -12.71 18.36
N SER A 19 6.86 -11.42 18.68
CA SER A 19 7.49 -10.93 19.90
C SER A 19 6.85 -11.58 21.13
N ASP A 20 7.65 -11.82 22.17
CA ASP A 20 7.17 -12.46 23.41
C ASP A 20 6.00 -11.69 24.05
N ASP A 21 6.03 -10.35 23.95
CA ASP A 21 4.97 -9.49 24.45
C ASP A 21 3.65 -9.72 23.68
N LEU A 22 3.68 -9.61 22.35
CA LEU A 22 2.49 -9.79 21.51
C LEU A 22 1.92 -11.20 21.68
N ARG A 23 2.77 -12.22 21.62
CA ARG A 23 2.37 -13.61 21.85
C ARG A 23 1.73 -13.78 23.23
N GLY A 24 2.32 -13.20 24.27
CA GLY A 24 1.80 -13.25 25.63
C GLY A 24 0.45 -12.53 25.79
N ARG A 25 0.21 -11.44 25.06
CA ARG A 25 -1.10 -10.77 24.99
C ARG A 25 -2.14 -11.68 24.31
N LEU A 26 -1.82 -12.24 23.15
CA LEU A 26 -2.73 -13.10 22.40
C LEU A 26 -3.12 -14.39 23.15
N LEU A 27 -2.20 -15.00 23.91
CA LEU A 27 -2.51 -16.19 24.69
C LEU A 27 -3.43 -15.91 25.89
N ARG A 28 -3.46 -14.68 26.40
CA ARG A 28 -4.30 -14.27 27.53
C ARG A 28 -5.70 -13.84 27.12
N GLU A 29 -5.87 -13.40 25.88
CA GLU A 29 -7.17 -12.97 25.37
C GLU A 29 -7.99 -14.18 24.87
N PRO A 30 -9.12 -14.53 25.52
CA PRO A 30 -9.96 -15.64 25.08
C PRO A 30 -10.78 -15.33 23.82
N ASP A 31 -11.15 -14.07 23.57
CA ASP A 31 -12.01 -13.70 22.46
C ASP A 31 -11.22 -13.61 21.13
N PRO A 32 -11.61 -14.37 20.08
CA PRO A 32 -10.95 -14.28 18.79
C PRO A 32 -11.01 -12.88 18.15
N GLY A 33 -12.12 -12.17 18.29
CA GLY A 33 -12.29 -10.83 17.71
C GLY A 33 -11.34 -9.82 18.35
N GLN A 34 -11.25 -9.83 19.68
CA GLN A 34 -10.32 -8.96 20.43
C GLN A 34 -8.85 -9.27 20.12
N ARG A 35 -8.51 -10.53 19.83
CA ARG A 35 -7.14 -10.89 19.39
C ARG A 35 -6.76 -10.25 18.06
N LEU A 36 -7.68 -10.15 17.11
CA LEU A 36 -7.42 -9.41 15.87
C LEU A 36 -7.18 -7.93 16.17
N GLY A 37 -8.02 -7.32 17.02
CA GLY A 37 -7.81 -5.94 17.46
C GLY A 37 -6.46 -5.71 18.16
N ILE A 38 -5.96 -6.69 18.93
CA ILE A 38 -4.62 -6.63 19.54
C ILE A 38 -3.52 -6.66 18.47
N ILE A 39 -3.67 -7.47 17.42
CA ILE A 39 -2.71 -7.54 16.31
C ILE A 39 -2.70 -6.19 15.57
N ASP A 40 -3.88 -5.67 15.25
CA ASP A 40 -4.05 -4.39 14.56
C ASP A 40 -3.42 -3.24 15.36
N GLU A 41 -3.69 -3.17 16.66
CA GLU A 41 -3.14 -2.13 17.55
C GLU A 41 -1.62 -2.25 17.71
N ALA A 42 -1.08 -3.48 17.82
CA ALA A 42 0.33 -3.69 18.12
C ALA A 42 1.24 -3.50 16.91
N LEU A 43 0.76 -3.84 15.71
CA LEU A 43 1.58 -3.87 14.49
C LEU A 43 1.21 -2.79 13.50
N CYS A 44 -0.07 -2.36 13.46
CA CYS A 44 -0.59 -1.19 12.74
C CYS A 44 0.16 -0.88 11.44
N PRO A 45 0.05 -1.73 10.40
CA PRO A 45 0.66 -1.43 9.12
C PRO A 45 0.13 -0.07 8.61
N PRO A 46 0.92 0.70 7.83
CA PRO A 46 0.65 2.10 7.56
C PRO A 46 -0.46 2.27 6.51
N GLU A 47 -1.70 1.93 6.87
CA GLU A 47 -2.86 1.88 5.98
C GLU A 47 -3.78 3.09 6.13
N PRO A 48 -4.44 3.54 5.05
CA PRO A 48 -4.24 3.12 3.66
C PRO A 48 -3.04 3.82 2.99
N GLN A 49 -2.54 3.26 1.87
CA GLN A 49 -1.49 3.91 1.06
C GLN A 49 -2.04 4.47 -0.25
N LEU A 50 -1.72 5.72 -0.57
CA LEU A 50 -1.95 6.29 -1.89
C LEU A 50 -0.87 5.83 -2.86
N LEU A 51 -1.26 5.30 -4.02
CA LEU A 51 -0.30 4.84 -5.01
C LEU A 51 0.17 5.99 -5.90
N ASP A 52 1.49 6.18 -5.94
CA ASP A 52 2.16 6.97 -6.97
C ASP A 52 2.01 6.31 -8.36
N THR A 53 1.99 7.10 -9.42
CA THR A 53 1.89 6.58 -10.79
C THR A 53 3.08 5.70 -11.16
N SER A 54 4.28 5.96 -10.61
CA SER A 54 5.42 5.05 -10.79
C SER A 54 5.12 3.63 -10.32
N VAL A 55 4.39 3.48 -9.20
CA VAL A 55 3.96 2.19 -8.65
C VAL A 55 2.89 1.57 -9.54
N LEU A 56 1.92 2.34 -10.01
CA LEU A 56 0.87 1.84 -10.91
C LEU A 56 1.47 1.29 -12.22
N GLN A 57 2.46 1.99 -12.78
CA GLN A 57 3.18 1.53 -13.97
C GLN A 57 3.97 0.24 -13.72
N ASN A 58 4.57 0.11 -12.55
CA ASN A 58 5.31 -1.09 -12.15
C ASN A 58 4.37 -2.25 -11.79
N LEU A 59 3.21 -1.99 -11.19
CA LEU A 59 2.16 -2.97 -10.96
C LEU A 59 1.61 -3.54 -12.27
N ASP A 60 1.32 -2.73 -13.30
CA ASP A 60 0.95 -3.24 -14.64
C ASP A 60 2.01 -4.21 -15.19
N TRP A 61 3.29 -3.92 -14.95
CA TRP A 61 4.35 -4.80 -15.40
C TRP A 61 4.40 -6.10 -14.59
N VAL A 62 4.28 -6.01 -13.26
CA VAL A 62 4.30 -7.15 -12.33
C VAL A 62 3.12 -8.08 -12.59
N ASP A 63 1.91 -7.53 -12.70
CA ASP A 63 0.67 -8.26 -12.93
C ASP A 63 0.75 -9.12 -14.21
N ARG A 64 1.23 -8.53 -15.31
CA ARG A 64 1.44 -9.27 -16.59
C ARG A 64 2.45 -10.40 -16.46
N LYS A 65 3.46 -10.25 -15.62
CA LYS A 65 4.44 -11.33 -15.38
C LYS A 65 3.80 -12.46 -14.58
N LEU A 66 2.97 -12.13 -13.60
CA LEU A 66 2.26 -13.10 -12.79
C LEU A 66 1.18 -13.85 -13.59
N GLU A 67 0.43 -13.18 -14.46
CA GLU A 67 -0.59 -13.80 -15.33
C GLU A 67 0.02 -14.70 -16.41
N GLY A 68 1.16 -14.30 -16.97
CA GLY A 68 1.81 -15.03 -18.06
C GLY A 68 2.57 -16.30 -17.63
N ALA A 69 2.72 -16.53 -16.32
CA ALA A 69 3.38 -17.73 -15.79
C ALA A 69 2.32 -18.78 -15.42
N GLU A 70 2.23 -19.87 -16.20
CA GLU A 70 1.29 -20.98 -15.96
C GLU A 70 1.39 -21.62 -14.56
N ALA A 71 2.43 -21.30 -13.79
CA ALA A 71 2.67 -21.79 -12.43
C ALA A 71 2.88 -20.66 -11.37
N GLY A 72 2.60 -19.40 -11.73
CA GLY A 72 3.04 -18.24 -10.94
C GLY A 72 4.53 -17.95 -11.12
N VAL A 73 4.92 -16.68 -11.07
CA VAL A 73 6.35 -16.32 -11.12
C VAL A 73 6.99 -16.73 -9.81
N ASN A 74 7.97 -17.61 -9.88
CA ASN A 74 8.87 -17.87 -8.76
C ASN A 74 10.07 -16.93 -8.94
N TRP A 75 10.27 -16.01 -8.00
CA TRP A 75 11.42 -15.10 -8.00
C TRP A 75 12.68 -15.85 -7.54
N ASP A 76 13.12 -16.82 -8.34
CA ASP A 76 14.37 -17.53 -8.09
C ASP A 76 15.60 -16.68 -8.44
N ASP A 77 16.78 -17.14 -8.01
CA ASP A 77 18.04 -16.39 -8.17
C ASP A 77 18.32 -16.00 -9.63
N ASP A 78 17.93 -16.84 -10.59
CA ASP A 78 18.09 -16.59 -12.02
C ASP A 78 17.15 -15.49 -12.51
N ALA A 79 15.86 -15.54 -12.13
CA ALA A 79 14.89 -14.50 -12.45
C ALA A 79 15.26 -13.14 -11.82
N VAL A 80 15.75 -13.15 -10.58
CA VAL A 80 16.24 -11.94 -9.90
C VAL A 80 17.46 -11.38 -10.63
N ALA A 81 18.41 -12.22 -11.03
CA ALA A 81 19.59 -11.79 -11.78
C ALA A 81 19.22 -11.19 -13.16
N GLU A 82 18.26 -11.79 -13.87
CA GLU A 82 17.76 -11.25 -15.14
C GLU A 82 17.13 -9.86 -14.96
N LEU A 83 16.29 -9.69 -13.93
CA LEU A 83 15.68 -8.40 -13.64
C LEU A 83 16.71 -7.35 -13.26
N ALA A 84 17.66 -7.70 -12.40
CA ALA A 84 18.73 -6.81 -11.98
C ALA A 84 19.60 -6.37 -13.17
N ALA A 85 19.86 -7.28 -14.12
CA ALA A 85 20.59 -6.96 -15.36
C ALA A 85 19.81 -5.99 -16.26
N ARG A 86 18.48 -6.09 -16.29
CA ARG A 86 17.63 -5.28 -17.16
C ARG A 86 17.30 -3.89 -16.60
N PHE A 87 16.99 -3.82 -15.31
CA PHE A 87 16.44 -2.62 -14.67
C PHE A 87 17.38 -1.99 -13.64
N GLY A 88 18.50 -2.66 -13.35
CA GLY A 88 19.33 -2.37 -12.19
C GLY A 88 18.79 -3.09 -10.95
N LYS A 89 19.69 -3.47 -10.05
CA LYS A 89 19.36 -4.18 -8.81
C LYS A 89 18.25 -3.49 -8.02
N ASP A 90 18.38 -2.18 -7.90
CA ASP A 90 17.48 -1.36 -7.12
C ASP A 90 16.00 -1.44 -7.54
N LEU A 91 15.73 -1.26 -8.83
CA LEU A 91 14.37 -1.36 -9.35
C LEU A 91 13.89 -2.81 -9.41
N ALA A 92 14.80 -3.77 -9.63
CA ALA A 92 14.47 -5.18 -9.58
C ALA A 92 13.94 -5.59 -8.19
N ASP A 93 14.63 -5.19 -7.13
CA ASP A 93 14.21 -5.43 -5.74
C ASP A 93 12.80 -4.82 -5.50
N ASP A 94 12.58 -3.56 -5.92
CA ASP A 94 11.26 -2.90 -5.79
C ASP A 94 10.14 -3.64 -6.54
N LEU A 95 10.42 -4.21 -7.72
CA LEU A 95 9.43 -4.97 -8.51
C LEU A 95 9.07 -6.31 -7.87
N ILE A 96 10.06 -7.01 -7.31
CA ILE A 96 9.87 -8.28 -6.60
C ILE A 96 9.02 -8.06 -5.35
N ASP A 97 9.37 -7.03 -4.58
CA ASP A 97 8.66 -6.65 -3.37
C ASP A 97 7.22 -6.22 -3.68
N LEU A 98 7.04 -5.42 -4.73
CA LEU A 98 5.71 -5.01 -5.18
C LEU A 98 4.84 -6.21 -5.62
N GLY A 99 5.43 -7.19 -6.28
CA GLY A 99 4.75 -8.45 -6.60
C GLY A 99 4.39 -9.28 -5.38
N THR A 100 5.24 -9.28 -4.36
CA THR A 100 4.99 -9.96 -3.09
C THR A 100 3.82 -9.32 -2.35
N LEU A 101 3.82 -7.98 -2.23
CA LEU A 101 2.71 -7.22 -1.66
C LEU A 101 1.39 -7.50 -2.41
N TYR A 102 1.42 -7.39 -3.74
CA TYR A 102 0.24 -7.60 -4.57
C TYR A 102 -0.36 -9.00 -4.38
N LYS A 103 0.46 -10.06 -4.43
CA LYS A 103 -0.02 -11.43 -4.21
C LYS A 103 -0.55 -11.66 -2.80
N GLN A 104 0.03 -11.01 -1.80
CA GLN A 104 -0.43 -11.20 -0.44
C GLN A 104 -1.74 -10.46 -0.16
N PHE A 105 -1.93 -9.26 -0.71
CA PHE A 105 -3.22 -8.56 -0.69
C PHE A 105 -4.30 -9.32 -1.46
N GLU A 106 -3.96 -9.89 -2.62
CA GLU A 106 -4.84 -10.77 -3.38
C GLU A 106 -5.25 -12.01 -2.55
N HIS A 107 -4.30 -12.65 -1.85
CA HIS A 107 -4.57 -13.80 -1.00
C HIS A 107 -5.57 -13.51 0.13
N TYR A 108 -5.45 -12.35 0.77
CA TYR A 108 -6.37 -11.92 1.83
C TYR A 108 -7.65 -11.27 1.32
N GLY A 109 -7.76 -11.03 0.00
CA GLY A 109 -8.94 -10.42 -0.62
C GLY A 109 -9.16 -8.96 -0.20
N SER A 110 -8.09 -8.25 0.19
CA SER A 110 -8.16 -6.86 0.63
C SER A 110 -6.94 -6.10 0.17
N TYR A 111 -7.16 -5.01 -0.58
CA TYR A 111 -6.10 -4.09 -1.00
C TYR A 111 -6.21 -2.83 -0.15
N PRO A 112 -5.18 -2.43 0.61
CA PRO A 112 -5.13 -1.17 1.34
C PRO A 112 -4.68 0.01 0.47
N TRP A 113 -4.77 -0.15 -0.86
CA TRP A 113 -4.28 0.79 -1.85
C TRP A 113 -5.36 1.71 -2.36
N LEU A 114 -5.04 2.99 -2.43
CA LEU A 114 -5.89 4.06 -2.92
C LEU A 114 -5.33 4.63 -4.21
N VAL A 115 -6.23 5.03 -5.10
CA VAL A 115 -5.91 5.73 -6.34
C VAL A 115 -6.66 7.06 -6.41
N CYS A 116 -6.10 8.02 -7.14
CA CYS A 116 -6.56 9.39 -7.08
C CYS A 116 -6.55 10.07 -8.44
N ASN A 117 -7.15 11.27 -8.54
CA ASN A 117 -7.27 11.99 -9.80
C ASN A 117 -5.91 12.30 -10.44
N ALA A 118 -4.84 12.49 -9.65
CA ALA A 118 -3.52 12.75 -10.20
C ALA A 118 -3.01 11.58 -11.05
N ALA A 119 -3.15 10.35 -10.54
CA ALA A 119 -2.80 9.13 -11.27
C ALA A 119 -3.69 8.91 -12.50
N VAL A 120 -4.99 9.23 -12.40
CA VAL A 120 -5.93 9.17 -13.53
C VAL A 120 -5.53 10.14 -14.63
N ASP A 121 -5.20 11.38 -14.27
CA ASP A 121 -4.81 12.41 -15.23
C ASP A 121 -3.49 12.06 -15.92
N GLU A 122 -2.52 11.50 -15.20
CA GLU A 122 -1.27 11.00 -15.79
C GLU A 122 -1.52 9.81 -16.74
N ALA A 123 -2.35 8.85 -16.35
CA ALA A 123 -2.72 7.73 -17.22
C ALA A 123 -3.45 8.18 -18.49
N ASN A 124 -4.22 9.27 -18.43
CA ASN A 124 -4.92 9.84 -19.60
C ASN A 124 -3.99 10.52 -20.60
N VAL A 125 -2.78 10.93 -20.19
CA VAL A 125 -1.76 11.45 -21.12
C VAL A 125 -1.23 10.33 -22.03
N LEU A 126 -1.24 9.08 -21.56
CA LEU A 126 -0.79 7.92 -22.32
C LEU A 126 -1.90 7.44 -23.28
N GLN A 127 -1.73 7.72 -24.58
CA GLN A 127 -2.71 7.37 -25.62
C GLN A 127 -2.45 6.00 -26.30
N ASN A 128 -1.57 5.18 -25.74
CA ASN A 128 -1.19 3.88 -26.31
C ASN A 128 -1.74 2.72 -25.47
N GLU A 129 -1.43 1.49 -25.89
CA GLU A 129 -1.81 0.25 -25.18
C GLU A 129 -1.41 0.28 -23.69
N LYS A 130 -0.24 0.84 -23.36
CA LYS A 130 0.19 1.02 -21.96
C LYS A 130 -0.81 1.90 -21.18
N GLY A 131 -1.26 3.01 -21.77
CA GLY A 131 -2.27 3.88 -21.14
C GLY A 131 -3.64 3.22 -20.98
N GLU A 132 -4.06 2.40 -21.94
CA GLU A 132 -5.31 1.61 -21.82
C GLU A 132 -5.26 0.65 -20.64
N ARG A 133 -4.16 -0.10 -20.49
CA ARG A 133 -3.99 -1.02 -19.36
C ARG A 133 -3.90 -0.32 -18.03
N LEU A 134 -3.18 0.80 -17.95
CA LEU A 134 -3.14 1.59 -16.71
C LEU A 134 -4.52 2.09 -16.31
N ARG A 135 -5.36 2.48 -17.26
CA ARG A 135 -6.76 2.84 -16.99
C ARG A 135 -7.58 1.63 -16.49
N GLN A 136 -7.33 0.43 -17.01
CA GLN A 136 -7.97 -0.79 -16.49
C GLN A 136 -7.51 -1.11 -15.06
N LEU A 137 -6.21 -1.04 -14.78
CA LEU A 137 -5.67 -1.23 -13.43
C LEU A 137 -6.22 -0.19 -12.44
N LEU A 138 -6.27 1.09 -12.84
CA LEU A 138 -6.89 2.15 -12.05
C LEU A 138 -8.36 1.86 -11.76
N SER A 139 -9.11 1.38 -12.76
CA SER A 139 -10.52 0.99 -12.59
C SER A 139 -10.69 -0.20 -11.65
N PHE A 140 -9.78 -1.17 -11.70
CA PHE A 140 -9.77 -2.32 -10.80
C PHE A 140 -9.54 -1.87 -9.34
N LEU A 141 -8.51 -1.05 -9.11
CA LEU A 141 -8.19 -0.54 -7.78
C LEU A 141 -9.26 0.42 -7.25
N SER A 142 -9.83 1.28 -8.09
CA SER A 142 -10.91 2.17 -7.68
C SER A 142 -12.16 1.40 -7.25
N GLY A 143 -12.47 0.28 -7.91
CA GLY A 143 -13.57 -0.61 -7.49
C GLY A 143 -13.36 -1.16 -6.07
N HIS A 144 -12.16 -1.63 -5.75
CA HIS A 144 -11.83 -2.11 -4.40
C HIS A 144 -11.87 -0.99 -3.36
N GLN A 145 -11.42 0.22 -3.71
CA GLN A 145 -11.53 1.41 -2.85
C GLN A 145 -13.00 1.78 -2.56
N GLU A 146 -13.92 1.56 -3.50
CA GLU A 146 -15.35 1.79 -3.31
C GLU A 146 -15.96 0.78 -2.32
N ASP A 147 -15.52 -0.49 -2.38
CA ASP A 147 -15.97 -1.58 -1.51
C ASP A 147 -15.62 -1.38 -0.02
N TRP A 148 -14.68 -0.50 0.30
CA TRP A 148 -14.32 -0.23 1.69
C TRP A 148 -15.48 0.37 2.49
N HIS A 149 -15.76 -0.21 3.66
CA HIS A 149 -16.69 0.37 4.62
C HIS A 149 -16.22 1.76 5.06
N GLY A 150 -17.15 2.65 5.40
CA GLY A 150 -16.83 4.02 5.85
C GLY A 150 -15.96 4.08 7.11
N ASP A 151 -15.95 3.00 7.89
CA ASP A 151 -15.19 2.86 9.14
C ASP A 151 -13.89 2.04 8.98
N ALA A 152 -13.56 1.58 7.76
CA ALA A 152 -12.36 0.78 7.54
C ALA A 152 -11.08 1.57 7.91
N TYR A 153 -11.07 2.87 7.58
CA TYR A 153 -10.00 3.78 7.95
C TYR A 153 -10.60 5.10 8.46
N PRO A 154 -10.87 5.21 9.77
CA PRO A 154 -11.49 6.38 10.36
C PRO A 154 -10.68 7.65 10.07
N GLY A 155 -11.37 8.69 9.58
CA GLY A 155 -10.75 9.98 9.26
C GLY A 155 -10.20 10.10 7.84
N ILE A 156 -10.22 9.05 7.02
CA ILE A 156 -9.85 9.13 5.60
C ILE A 156 -11.02 9.64 4.77
N ALA A 157 -10.82 10.75 4.08
CA ALA A 157 -11.84 11.35 3.21
C ALA A 157 -11.75 10.81 1.78
N LYS A 158 -11.97 9.49 1.59
CA LYS A 158 -11.82 8.80 0.29
C LYS A 158 -12.63 9.42 -0.86
N GLY A 159 -13.76 10.06 -0.55
CA GLY A 159 -14.58 10.78 -1.52
C GLY A 159 -13.89 11.98 -2.18
N LEU A 160 -12.75 12.43 -1.66
CA LEU A 160 -11.96 13.52 -2.25
C LEU A 160 -10.97 13.03 -3.32
N LEU A 161 -10.67 11.74 -3.41
CA LEU A 161 -9.63 11.24 -4.31
C LEU A 161 -10.03 11.24 -5.77
N LEU A 162 -11.28 10.89 -6.07
CA LEU A 162 -11.79 10.78 -7.45
C LEU A 162 -12.90 11.80 -7.76
N SER A 163 -13.21 12.70 -6.83
CA SER A 163 -14.21 13.75 -7.06
C SER A 163 -13.62 14.93 -7.84
N ARG A 164 -14.19 15.23 -9.00
CA ARG A 164 -13.73 16.34 -9.87
C ARG A 164 -14.43 17.69 -9.61
N ARG A 165 -15.40 17.78 -8.69
CA ARG A 165 -16.18 19.02 -8.45
C ARG A 165 -16.58 19.21 -6.99
N GLY A 166 -16.44 20.46 -6.51
CA GLY A 166 -17.14 20.96 -5.32
C GLY A 166 -16.69 20.32 -3.99
N GLN A 167 -15.42 19.92 -3.91
CA GLN A 167 -14.87 19.31 -2.71
C GLN A 167 -14.97 20.28 -1.51
N ARG A 168 -15.68 19.86 -0.46
CA ARG A 168 -15.67 20.56 0.81
C ARG A 168 -14.46 20.11 1.60
N VAL A 169 -13.34 20.78 1.38
CA VAL A 169 -12.12 20.60 2.18
C VAL A 169 -12.27 21.29 3.52
N SER A 170 -11.71 20.69 4.57
CA SER A 170 -11.66 21.32 5.90
C SER A 170 -10.87 22.63 5.86
N PRO A 171 -11.45 23.77 6.29
CA PRO A 171 -10.71 25.03 6.39
C PRO A 171 -9.51 24.98 7.32
N LEU A 172 -9.48 24.03 8.27
CA LEU A 172 -8.34 23.83 9.17
C LEU A 172 -7.13 23.27 8.43
N ILE A 173 -7.32 22.35 7.49
CA ILE A 173 -6.24 21.79 6.67
C ILE A 173 -5.64 22.90 5.79
N LEU A 174 -6.49 23.69 5.12
CA LEU A 174 -6.06 24.80 4.28
C LEU A 174 -5.26 25.83 5.09
N ARG A 175 -5.78 26.20 6.28
CA ARG A 175 -5.09 27.12 7.18
C ARG A 175 -3.75 26.57 7.69
N ALA A 176 -3.67 25.28 8.01
CA ALA A 176 -2.44 24.64 8.46
C ALA A 176 -1.36 24.66 7.36
N LEU A 177 -1.77 24.54 6.10
CA LEU A 177 -0.91 24.61 4.92
C LEU A 177 -0.65 26.05 4.43
N GLY A 178 -1.25 27.06 5.08
CA GLY A 178 -1.07 28.47 4.71
C GLY A 178 -1.73 28.88 3.40
N VAL A 179 -2.73 28.13 2.93
CA VAL A 179 -3.45 28.36 1.67
C VAL A 179 -4.93 28.69 1.93
N THR A 180 -5.59 29.28 0.92
CA THR A 180 -7.02 29.63 0.96
C THR A 180 -7.88 28.71 0.12
N THR A 181 -7.29 28.07 -0.89
CA THR A 181 -7.96 27.13 -1.78
C THR A 181 -7.21 25.80 -1.85
N PRO A 182 -7.89 24.66 -2.13
CA PRO A 182 -7.21 23.38 -2.33
C PRO A 182 -6.20 23.41 -3.48
N GLU A 183 -6.48 24.17 -4.54
CA GLU A 183 -5.64 24.25 -5.74
C GLU A 183 -4.26 24.86 -5.44
N GLU A 184 -4.21 25.88 -4.57
CA GLU A 184 -2.98 26.54 -4.13
C GLU A 184 -1.95 25.58 -3.49
N ILE A 185 -2.39 24.42 -2.96
CA ILE A 185 -1.50 23.44 -2.37
C ILE A 185 -0.49 22.90 -3.40
N ALA A 186 -0.97 22.62 -4.61
CA ALA A 186 -0.20 21.99 -5.69
C ALA A 186 0.39 23.00 -6.71
N GLU A 187 0.16 24.30 -6.52
CA GLU A 187 0.72 25.34 -7.38
C GLU A 187 2.25 25.43 -7.25
N GLY A 188 2.91 25.92 -8.31
CA GLY A 188 4.39 25.98 -8.38
C GLY A 188 5.04 26.90 -7.34
N ASN A 189 4.29 27.82 -6.75
CA ASN A 189 4.67 28.69 -5.64
C ASN A 189 3.95 28.32 -4.32
N GLY A 190 3.24 27.19 -4.29
CA GLY A 190 2.52 26.70 -3.13
C GLY A 190 3.40 26.01 -2.08
N PRO A 191 2.80 25.44 -1.03
CA PRO A 191 3.52 24.73 0.04
C PRO A 191 4.31 23.52 -0.46
N LEU A 192 3.90 22.92 -1.59
CA LEU A 192 4.57 21.78 -2.21
C LEU A 192 5.57 22.17 -3.32
N SER A 193 5.92 23.46 -3.44
CA SER A 193 6.84 23.97 -4.47
C SER A 193 8.24 23.35 -4.48
N PHE A 194 8.64 22.65 -3.40
CA PHE A 194 9.88 21.87 -3.37
C PHE A 194 9.83 20.61 -4.25
N LEU A 195 8.64 20.10 -4.57
CA LEU A 195 8.43 19.06 -5.58
C LEU A 195 8.33 19.74 -6.94
N GLN A 196 9.25 19.43 -7.86
CA GLN A 196 9.32 20.11 -9.17
C GLN A 196 8.22 19.65 -10.13
N ASP A 197 7.83 18.38 -10.06
CA ASP A 197 6.79 17.81 -10.92
C ASP A 197 5.38 18.17 -10.42
N SER A 198 4.48 18.51 -11.34
CA SER A 198 3.10 18.87 -11.00
C SER A 198 2.24 17.67 -10.58
N GLY A 199 2.52 16.49 -11.12
CA GLY A 199 1.88 15.23 -10.72
C GLY A 199 2.23 14.88 -9.28
N ASP A 200 3.51 14.96 -8.91
CA ASP A 200 3.96 14.73 -7.53
C ASP A 200 3.29 15.68 -6.53
N ARG A 201 3.23 16.98 -6.88
CA ARG A 201 2.51 17.98 -6.07
C ARG A 201 1.03 17.63 -5.94
N ALA A 202 0.38 17.24 -7.03
CA ALA A 202 -1.03 16.87 -7.02
C ALA A 202 -1.29 15.60 -6.20
N LEU A 203 -0.39 14.61 -6.24
CA LEU A 203 -0.47 13.38 -5.46
C LEU A 203 -0.39 13.68 -3.95
N VAL A 204 0.62 14.44 -3.53
CA VAL A 204 0.79 14.81 -2.10
C VAL A 204 -0.35 15.71 -1.63
N ALA A 205 -0.80 16.66 -2.46
CA ALA A 205 -1.96 17.48 -2.11
C ALA A 205 -3.20 16.61 -1.86
N GLN A 206 -3.45 15.59 -2.69
CA GLN A 206 -4.57 14.68 -2.48
C GLN A 206 -4.41 13.81 -1.22
N ALA A 207 -3.19 13.34 -0.92
CA ALA A 207 -2.93 12.64 0.33
C ALA A 207 -3.26 13.52 1.55
N LEU A 208 -2.78 14.77 1.57
CA LEU A 208 -3.04 15.73 2.65
C LEU A 208 -4.54 16.05 2.80
N LEU A 209 -5.22 16.34 1.69
CA LEU A 209 -6.64 16.69 1.69
C LEU A 209 -7.52 15.52 2.13
N ALA A 210 -7.18 14.30 1.70
CA ALA A 210 -7.88 13.07 2.05
C ALA A 210 -7.44 12.46 3.40
N ASN A 211 -6.47 13.10 4.10
CA ASN A 211 -5.87 12.64 5.34
C ASN A 211 -5.22 11.25 5.23
N ILE A 212 -4.66 10.90 4.06
CA ILE A 212 -4.01 9.62 3.83
C ILE A 212 -2.60 9.64 4.44
N PRO A 213 -2.25 8.69 5.32
CA PRO A 213 -1.02 8.75 6.09
C PRO A 213 0.23 8.39 5.28
N ALA A 214 0.06 7.71 4.13
CA ALA A 214 1.17 7.10 3.42
C ALA A 214 1.03 7.22 1.89
N ILE A 215 2.15 7.42 1.20
CA ILE A 215 2.29 7.26 -0.24
C ILE A 215 3.27 6.12 -0.50
N LEU A 216 2.87 5.17 -1.34
CA LEU A 216 3.77 4.15 -1.87
C LEU A 216 4.35 4.65 -3.20
N THR A 217 5.67 4.62 -3.33
CA THR A 217 6.38 5.04 -4.54
C THR A 217 7.53 4.11 -4.90
N THR A 218 7.83 4.02 -6.19
CA THR A 218 9.09 3.44 -6.70
C THR A 218 10.03 4.52 -7.25
N ASP A 219 9.64 5.80 -7.19
CA ASP A 219 10.50 6.92 -7.57
C ASP A 219 11.53 7.21 -6.47
N ARG A 220 12.75 6.72 -6.72
CA ARG A 220 13.92 6.93 -5.87
C ARG A 220 14.57 8.30 -6.04
N ARG A 221 14.08 9.15 -6.94
CA ARG A 221 14.66 10.48 -7.19
C ARG A 221 13.85 11.57 -6.49
N THR A 222 12.59 11.74 -6.83
CA THR A 222 11.85 12.94 -6.40
C THR A 222 11.31 12.76 -5.00
N PHE A 223 10.43 11.78 -4.80
CA PHE A 223 9.86 11.50 -3.50
C PHE A 223 10.90 11.13 -2.46
N TRP A 224 11.88 10.30 -2.83
CA TRP A 224 12.92 9.89 -1.90
C TRP A 224 13.80 11.07 -1.42
N SER A 225 14.18 11.99 -2.31
CA SER A 225 14.98 13.16 -1.94
C SER A 225 14.22 14.18 -1.07
N HIS A 226 12.89 14.09 -1.05
CA HIS A 226 12.02 15.01 -0.32
C HIS A 226 11.20 14.33 0.78
N ARG A 227 11.48 13.07 1.10
CA ARG A 227 10.74 12.25 2.08
C ARG A 227 10.54 12.96 3.41
N ASP A 228 11.60 13.54 3.97
CA ASP A 228 11.53 14.20 5.28
C ASP A 228 10.62 15.44 5.25
N LYS A 229 10.63 16.20 4.15
CA LYS A 229 9.74 17.36 3.98
C LYS A 229 8.29 16.94 3.83
N VAL A 230 8.01 15.82 3.14
CA VAL A 230 6.65 15.30 3.02
C VAL A 230 6.18 14.73 4.37
N ARG A 231 7.08 14.08 5.12
CA ARG A 231 6.82 13.62 6.50
C ARG A 231 6.48 14.76 7.45
N GLU A 232 7.17 15.89 7.37
CA GLU A 232 6.86 17.09 8.16
C GLU A 232 5.42 17.59 7.94
N LEU A 233 4.81 17.27 6.80
CA LEU A 233 3.41 17.57 6.48
C LEU A 233 2.44 16.47 6.95
N GLY A 234 2.93 15.41 7.57
CA GLY A 234 2.12 14.30 8.10
C GLY A 234 1.87 13.16 7.12
N VAL A 235 2.62 13.08 6.01
CA VAL A 235 2.51 11.98 5.04
C VAL A 235 3.84 11.22 4.97
N GLU A 236 3.81 9.94 5.25
CA GLU A 236 4.96 9.06 5.09
C GLU A 236 5.14 8.64 3.63
N ILE A 237 6.39 8.53 3.19
CA ILE A 237 6.74 7.93 1.91
C ILE A 237 7.32 6.55 2.19
N PHE A 238 6.77 5.53 1.54
CA PHE A 238 7.25 4.16 1.62
C PHE A 238 7.69 3.66 0.26
N ARG A 239 8.75 2.84 0.28
CA ARG A 239 9.10 1.94 -0.82
C ARG A 239 8.48 0.56 -0.58
N PRO A 240 8.31 -0.27 -1.64
CA PRO A 240 7.81 -1.63 -1.51
C PRO A 240 8.51 -2.46 -0.42
N SER A 241 9.85 -2.43 -0.37
CA SER A 241 10.65 -3.14 0.65
C SER A 241 10.30 -2.70 2.08
N GLU A 242 10.26 -1.38 2.32
CA GLU A 242 9.93 -0.84 3.64
C GLU A 242 8.50 -1.22 4.05
N LEU A 243 7.58 -1.27 3.09
CA LEU A 243 6.21 -1.67 3.35
C LEU A 243 6.14 -3.17 3.69
N ILE A 244 6.86 -4.03 2.98
CA ILE A 244 6.99 -5.46 3.32
C ILE A 244 7.49 -5.66 4.74
N ASP A 245 8.55 -4.95 5.14
CA ASP A 245 9.13 -5.09 6.48
C ASP A 245 8.10 -4.79 7.59
N LEU A 246 7.15 -3.89 7.32
CA LEU A 246 6.05 -3.55 8.23
C LEU A 246 4.92 -4.58 8.19
N TYR A 247 4.62 -5.15 7.02
CA TYR A 247 3.55 -6.12 6.86
C TYR A 247 3.93 -7.54 7.28
N LEU A 248 5.20 -7.94 7.16
CA LEU A 248 5.64 -9.31 7.47
C LEU A 248 5.25 -9.74 8.89
N PRO A 249 5.56 -8.97 9.96
CA PRO A 249 5.13 -9.32 11.31
C PRO A 249 3.60 -9.40 11.44
N TYR A 250 2.88 -8.51 10.74
CA TYR A 250 1.43 -8.47 10.76
C TYR A 250 0.82 -9.72 10.12
N TRP A 251 1.29 -10.11 8.94
CA TRP A 251 0.84 -11.34 8.29
C TRP A 251 1.22 -12.59 9.09
N ASP A 252 2.42 -12.68 9.66
CA ASP A 252 2.81 -13.79 10.54
C ASP A 252 1.84 -13.91 11.74
N ALA A 253 1.44 -12.78 12.34
CA ALA A 253 0.48 -12.75 13.44
C ALA A 253 -0.94 -13.15 13.03
N MET A 254 -1.39 -12.68 11.86
CA MET A 254 -2.70 -13.05 11.28
C MET A 254 -2.75 -14.55 10.95
N GLU A 255 -1.71 -15.08 10.31
CA GLU A 255 -1.60 -16.50 10.01
C GLU A 255 -1.56 -17.35 11.28
N TYR A 256 -0.84 -16.90 12.31
CA TYR A 256 -0.80 -17.56 13.62
C TYR A 256 -2.20 -17.67 14.22
N GLU A 257 -2.96 -16.57 14.24
CA GLU A 257 -4.32 -16.52 14.76
C GLU A 257 -5.27 -17.44 13.96
N PHE A 258 -5.21 -17.40 12.63
CA PHE A 258 -6.02 -18.26 11.78
C PHE A 258 -5.65 -19.74 11.89
N ALA A 259 -4.36 -20.07 12.03
CA ALA A 259 -3.91 -21.43 12.30
C ALA A 259 -4.42 -21.93 13.66
N ARG A 260 -4.38 -21.08 14.69
CA ARG A 260 -4.87 -21.42 16.03
C ARG A 260 -6.37 -21.73 16.03
N ARG A 261 -7.18 -20.88 15.41
CA ARG A 261 -8.63 -21.12 15.26
C ARG A 261 -8.94 -22.42 14.54
N ARG A 262 -8.22 -22.72 13.45
CA ARG A 262 -8.37 -23.98 12.71
C ARG A 262 -8.03 -25.20 13.57
N ALA A 263 -7.02 -25.10 14.44
CA ALA A 263 -6.64 -26.17 15.35
C ALA A 263 -7.68 -26.38 16.48
N GLU A 264 -8.27 -25.29 16.98
CA GLU A 264 -9.33 -25.32 17.99
C GLU A 264 -10.63 -25.93 17.45
N SER A 265 -11.05 -25.57 16.22
CA SER A 265 -12.27 -26.11 15.59
C SER A 265 -12.22 -27.59 15.22
N ARG A 266 -11.03 -28.22 15.26
CA ARG A 266 -10.82 -29.65 14.97
C ARG A 266 -10.84 -30.55 16.21
N ARG A 267 -11.00 -29.97 17.40
CA ARG A 267 -11.15 -30.69 18.68
C ARG A 267 -12.63 -30.88 19.02
#